data_AF-A0A847N1Z1-F1
#
_entry.id   AF-A0A847N1Z1-F1
#
_cell.length_a   1.000
_cell.length_b   1.000
_cell.length_c   1.000
_cell.angle_alpha   90.00
_cell.angle_beta   90.00
_cell.angle_gamma   90.00
#
_symmetry.space_group_name_H-M   'P 1'
#
loop_
_entity.id
_entity.type
_entity.pdbx_description
1 polymer ?
#
loop_
_entity_poly.entity_id
_entity_poly.type
_entity_poly.pdbx_seq_one_letter_code
_entity_poly.pdbx_strand_id
1 'polypeptide(L)'
;MNYALSPAELYHTWLEVKYNNRWVEIGGHIVDRPYLQKLQAKFPDFMGSFYGYGIAVLHFRNPPIQWEENDTFVQNKAITDTLGTFSDPDTFFKAYPKAEQYTHSIRYKTLLRSALNSAISTMRQG
;
A
#
# COMPACT_ATOMS: atom_id res chain seq x y z
N MET A 1 14.96 0.67 3.83
CA MET A 1 14.49 0.57 5.23
C MET A 1 14.79 -0.84 5.70
N ASN A 2 15.52 -1.03 6.80
CA ASN A 2 15.81 -2.37 7.32
C ASN A 2 14.54 -2.95 7.95
N TYR A 3 14.21 -4.22 7.69
CA TYR A 3 13.02 -4.90 8.23
C TYR A 3 12.94 -4.77 9.76
N ALA A 4 14.11 -4.70 10.42
CA ALA A 4 14.27 -4.51 11.86
C ALA A 4 13.67 -3.20 12.42
N LEU A 5 13.40 -2.19 11.59
CA LEU A 5 12.81 -0.91 12.03
C LEU A 5 11.32 -0.80 11.71
N SER A 6 10.76 -1.77 10.98
CA SER A 6 9.33 -1.81 10.68
C SER A 6 8.58 -2.42 11.87
N PRO A 7 7.39 -1.91 12.23
CA PRO A 7 6.50 -2.66 13.12
C PRO A 7 6.16 -4.01 12.50
N ALA A 8 5.80 -4.98 13.35
CA ALA A 8 5.41 -6.33 12.93
C ALA A 8 4.15 -6.33 12.05
N GLU A 9 3.26 -5.36 12.28
CA GLU A 9 2.02 -5.17 11.52
C GLU A 9 1.92 -3.71 11.07
N LEU A 10 1.30 -3.51 9.90
CA LEU A 10 1.05 -2.21 9.31
C LEU A 10 -0.44 -2.03 9.11
N TYR A 11 -0.95 -0.85 9.45
CA TYR A 11 -2.32 -0.49 9.11
C TYR A 11 -2.41 -0.18 7.62
N HIS A 12 -3.41 -0.75 6.97
CA HIS A 12 -3.68 -0.61 5.56
C HIS A 12 -5.16 -0.29 5.35
N THR A 13 -5.46 0.54 4.37
CA THR A 13 -6.83 0.90 4.00
C THR A 13 -6.98 0.78 2.49
N TRP A 14 -8.17 0.39 2.06
CA TRP A 14 -8.65 0.48 0.69
C TRP A 14 -9.98 1.24 0.70
N LEU A 15 -10.42 1.64 -0.50
CA LEU A 15 -11.72 2.25 -0.67
C LEU A 15 -12.69 1.22 -1.25
N GLU A 16 -13.96 1.31 -0.89
CA GLU A 16 -15.03 0.53 -1.51
C GLU A 16 -15.97 1.48 -2.25
N VAL A 17 -16.27 1.16 -3.51
CA VAL A 17 -17.16 1.95 -4.35
C VAL A 17 -18.31 1.10 -4.85
N LYS A 18 -19.53 1.66 -4.84
CA LYS A 18 -20.70 0.99 -5.41
C LYS A 18 -20.75 1.27 -6.91
N TYR A 19 -20.51 0.24 -7.72
CA TYR A 19 -20.48 0.32 -9.19
C TYR A 19 -21.29 -0.84 -9.78
N ASN A 20 -22.17 -0.59 -10.76
CA ASN A 20 -23.02 -1.61 -11.39
C ASN A 20 -23.72 -2.56 -10.39
N ASN A 21 -24.30 -1.99 -9.33
CA ASN A 21 -25.02 -2.71 -8.28
C ASN A 21 -24.17 -3.74 -7.48
N ARG A 22 -22.84 -3.65 -7.55
CA ARG A 22 -21.88 -4.38 -6.71
C ARG A 22 -20.96 -3.42 -5.96
N TRP A 23 -20.35 -3.89 -4.88
CA TRP A 23 -19.21 -3.22 -4.25
C TRP A 23 -17.93 -3.64 -4.95
N VAL A 24 -17.04 -2.68 -5.20
CA VAL A 24 -15.74 -2.88 -5.83
C VAL A 24 -14.66 -2.33 -4.90
N GLU A 25 -13.65 -3.14 -4.63
CA GLU A 25 -12.51 -2.76 -3.80
C GLU A 25 -11.45 -2.02 -4.62
N ILE A 26 -11.01 -0.87 -4.12
CA ILE A 26 -10.05 0.01 -4.78
C ILE A 26 -8.81 0.16 -3.87
N GLY A 27 -7.88 -0.78 -3.99
CA GLY A 27 -6.57 -0.77 -3.33
C GLY A 27 -5.38 -0.53 -4.28
N GLY A 28 -5.60 -0.58 -5.60
CA GLY A 28 -4.54 -0.39 -6.60
C GLY A 28 -3.93 1.01 -6.62
N HIS A 29 -4.70 2.02 -6.17
CA HIS A 29 -4.33 3.43 -6.19
C HIS A 29 -3.11 3.79 -5.31
N ILE A 30 -2.74 2.92 -4.38
CA ILE A 30 -1.64 3.15 -3.43
C ILE A 30 -0.28 3.19 -4.13
N VAL A 31 -0.16 2.56 -5.31
CA VAL A 31 1.07 2.55 -6.10
C VAL A 31 0.78 3.12 -7.50
N ASP A 32 1.54 4.13 -7.88
CA ASP A 32 1.45 4.71 -9.22
C ASP A 32 2.21 3.89 -10.28
N ARG A 33 1.78 4.02 -11.54
CA ARG A 33 2.39 3.29 -12.65
C ARG A 33 3.87 3.64 -12.87
N PRO A 34 4.30 4.92 -12.84
CA PRO A 34 5.72 5.25 -13.01
C PRO A 34 6.61 4.51 -12.01
N TYR A 35 6.22 4.46 -10.73
CA TYR A 35 6.95 3.72 -9.71
C TYR A 35 6.97 2.22 -9.99
N LEU A 36 5.82 1.62 -10.33
CA LEU A 36 5.75 0.19 -10.68
C LEU A 36 6.65 -0.15 -11.87
N GLN A 37 6.63 0.67 -12.93
CA GLN A 37 7.45 0.46 -14.13
C GLN A 37 8.95 0.49 -13.81
N LYS A 38 9.39 1.44 -12.98
CA LYS A 38 10.79 1.50 -12.54
C LYS A 38 11.19 0.30 -11.70
N LEU A 39 10.29 -0.19 -10.84
CA LEU A 39 10.52 -1.39 -10.06
C LEU A 39 10.58 -2.65 -10.95
N GLN A 40 9.70 -2.74 -11.95
CA GLN A 40 9.71 -3.82 -12.95
C GLN A 40 10.97 -3.81 -13.82
N ALA A 41 11.51 -2.63 -14.13
CA ALA A 41 12.77 -2.46 -14.84
C ALA A 41 13.99 -2.83 -13.97
N LYS A 42 13.91 -2.57 -12.65
CA LYS A 42 14.94 -2.99 -11.68
C LYS A 42 15.06 -4.51 -11.56
N PHE A 43 13.95 -5.22 -11.76
CA PHE A 43 13.89 -6.69 -11.66
C PHE A 43 13.36 -7.28 -12.97
N PRO A 44 14.06 -7.17 -14.11
CA PRO A 44 13.50 -7.42 -15.45
C PRO A 44 13.06 -8.86 -15.71
N ASP A 45 13.67 -9.83 -15.02
CA ASP A 45 13.39 -11.26 -15.21
C ASP A 45 12.43 -11.83 -14.15
N PHE A 46 12.02 -11.03 -13.16
CA PHE A 46 11.17 -11.50 -12.07
C PHE A 46 9.73 -11.77 -12.54
N MET A 47 9.22 -12.96 -12.26
CA MET A 47 7.87 -13.42 -12.59
C MET A 47 7.17 -13.99 -11.37
N GLY A 48 5.84 -13.97 -11.37
CA GLY A 48 5.03 -14.48 -10.27
C GLY A 48 4.88 -13.49 -9.11
N SER A 49 4.77 -14.04 -7.89
CA SER A 49 4.40 -13.29 -6.70
C SER A 49 5.54 -12.40 -6.21
N PHE A 50 5.26 -11.12 -5.99
CA PHE A 50 6.25 -10.14 -5.55
C PHE A 50 5.82 -9.49 -4.24
N TYR A 51 6.76 -9.45 -3.29
CA TYR A 51 6.58 -8.90 -1.96
C TYR A 51 7.72 -7.94 -1.64
N GLY A 52 7.38 -6.70 -1.30
CA GLY A 52 8.33 -5.65 -0.96
C GLY A 52 8.02 -4.35 -1.69
N TYR A 53 8.74 -3.28 -1.34
CA TYR A 53 8.59 -1.96 -1.97
C TYR A 53 7.16 -1.39 -1.92
N GLY A 54 6.36 -1.80 -0.92
CA GLY A 54 4.94 -1.42 -0.80
C GLY A 54 3.99 -2.25 -1.68
N ILE A 55 4.45 -3.37 -2.23
CA ILE A 55 3.70 -4.26 -3.12
C ILE A 55 3.69 -5.68 -2.54
N ALA A 56 2.53 -6.33 -2.57
CA ALA A 56 2.30 -7.74 -2.29
C ALA A 56 1.23 -8.27 -3.26
N VAL A 57 1.67 -8.76 -4.43
CA VAL A 57 0.80 -9.17 -5.56
C VAL A 57 1.23 -10.53 -6.11
N LEU A 58 0.29 -11.26 -6.74
CA LEU A 58 0.56 -12.57 -7.35
C LEU A 58 1.24 -12.50 -8.73
N HIS A 59 1.02 -11.41 -9.46
CA HIS A 59 1.52 -11.24 -10.83
C HIS A 59 2.25 -9.91 -10.94
N PHE A 60 3.54 -9.91 -10.64
CA PHE A 60 4.35 -8.67 -10.61
C PHE A 60 4.36 -7.88 -11.93
N ARG A 61 4.24 -8.58 -13.07
CA ARG A 61 4.21 -7.94 -14.40
C ARG A 61 2.90 -7.27 -14.74
N ASN A 62 1.80 -7.80 -14.22
CA ASN A 62 0.47 -7.29 -14.49
C ASN A 62 -0.36 -7.30 -13.20
N PRO A 63 0.01 -6.50 -12.19
CA PRO A 63 -0.79 -6.39 -10.99
C PRO A 63 -2.07 -5.59 -11.31
N PRO A 64 -3.20 -5.90 -10.67
CA PRO A 64 -4.46 -5.20 -10.91
C PRO A 64 -4.48 -3.86 -10.18
N ILE A 65 -3.67 -2.92 -10.66
CA ILE A 65 -3.59 -1.55 -10.13
C ILE A 65 -4.42 -0.56 -10.95
N GLN A 66 -4.75 -0.91 -12.19
CA GLN A 66 -5.64 -0.15 -13.06
C GLN A 66 -7.08 -0.59 -12.81
N TRP A 67 -7.98 0.37 -12.62
CA TRP A 67 -9.40 0.06 -12.54
C TRP A 67 -9.95 -0.27 -13.92
N GLU A 68 -10.39 -1.52 -14.08
CA GLU A 68 -11.06 -2.05 -15.26
C GLU A 68 -12.44 -2.59 -14.83
N GLU A 69 -13.19 -1.72 -14.13
CA GLU A 69 -14.49 -1.99 -13.52
C GLU A 69 -14.47 -3.06 -12.43
N ASN A 70 -13.33 -3.68 -12.13
CA ASN A 70 -13.14 -4.75 -11.16
C ASN A 70 -12.25 -4.32 -9.98
N ASP A 71 -12.14 -5.21 -9.00
CA ASP A 71 -11.32 -4.97 -7.81
C ASP A 71 -9.86 -4.70 -8.19
N THR A 72 -9.27 -3.73 -7.53
CA THR A 72 -7.85 -3.41 -7.68
C THR A 72 -7.14 -3.63 -6.36
N PHE A 73 -5.95 -4.21 -6.41
CA PHE A 73 -5.18 -4.51 -5.21
C PHE A 73 -3.68 -4.43 -5.47
N VAL A 74 -2.97 -3.95 -4.46
CA VAL A 74 -1.50 -3.92 -4.48
C VAL A 74 -0.86 -4.53 -3.24
N GLN A 75 -1.63 -4.76 -2.16
CA GLN A 75 -1.12 -5.31 -0.89
C GLN A 75 -2.02 -6.41 -0.30
N ASN A 76 -3.00 -6.94 -1.04
CA ASN A 76 -3.96 -7.90 -0.49
C ASN A 76 -3.32 -9.20 0.03
N LYS A 77 -2.17 -9.60 -0.50
CA LYS A 77 -1.43 -10.79 -0.03
C LYS A 77 -0.67 -10.57 1.27
N ALA A 78 -0.57 -9.34 1.76
CA ALA A 78 0.03 -9.01 3.04
C ALA A 78 -1.01 -8.81 4.16
N ILE A 79 -2.31 -8.92 3.86
CA ILE A 79 -3.37 -8.78 4.85
C ILE A 79 -3.41 -10.03 5.74
N THR A 80 -3.20 -9.83 7.04
CA THR A 80 -3.27 -10.88 8.07
C THR A 80 -4.54 -10.84 8.90
N ASP A 81 -5.19 -9.67 8.99
CA ASP A 81 -6.42 -9.45 9.76
C ASP A 81 -7.26 -8.31 9.16
N THR A 82 -8.56 -8.27 9.46
CA THR A 82 -9.51 -7.25 8.99
C THR A 82 -10.14 -6.53 10.17
N LEU A 83 -9.94 -5.21 10.24
CA LEU A 83 -10.42 -4.35 11.32
C LEU A 83 -11.86 -3.83 11.12
N GLY A 84 -12.46 -4.12 9.97
CA GLY A 84 -13.80 -3.67 9.59
C GLY A 84 -13.81 -2.41 8.71
N THR A 85 -15.01 -1.95 8.38
CA THR A 85 -15.25 -0.79 7.51
C THR A 85 -15.53 0.46 8.33
N PHE A 86 -14.90 1.57 7.96
CA PHE A 86 -15.07 2.87 8.60
C PHE A 86 -15.51 3.90 7.55
N SER A 87 -16.45 4.78 7.92
CA SER A 87 -16.93 5.85 7.05
C SER A 87 -15.87 6.91 6.75
N ASP A 88 -14.92 7.08 7.68
CA ASP A 88 -13.90 8.11 7.65
C ASP A 88 -12.68 7.72 8.50
N PRO A 89 -11.50 8.31 8.23
CA PRO A 89 -10.29 8.01 8.98
C PRO A 89 -10.35 8.38 10.46
N ASP A 90 -11.08 9.43 10.84
CA ASP A 90 -11.13 9.90 12.23
C ASP A 90 -11.85 8.89 13.13
N THR A 91 -12.93 8.30 12.62
CA THR A 91 -13.65 7.22 13.30
C THR A 91 -12.77 5.97 13.45
N PHE A 92 -11.95 5.65 12.44
CA PHE A 92 -10.95 4.57 12.54
C PHE A 92 -9.91 4.86 13.64
N PHE A 93 -9.31 6.05 13.65
CA PHE A 93 -8.27 6.38 14.63
C PHE A 93 -8.80 6.43 16.08
N LYS A 94 -10.06 6.85 16.27
CA LYS A 94 -10.75 6.74 17.56
C LYS A 94 -10.90 5.29 18.04
N ALA A 95 -11.23 4.37 17.13
CA ALA A 95 -11.35 2.94 17.44
C ALA A 95 -9.97 2.27 17.64
N TYR A 96 -8.93 2.76 16.96
CA TYR A 96 -7.57 2.24 17.04
C TYR A 96 -6.53 3.32 17.41
N PRO A 97 -6.48 3.80 18.66
CA PRO A 97 -5.58 4.88 19.07
C PRO A 97 -4.09 4.58 18.86
N LYS A 98 -3.69 3.31 18.87
CA LYS A 98 -2.31 2.91 18.55
C LYS A 98 -1.91 3.29 17.11
N ALA A 99 -2.82 3.12 16.15
CA ALA A 99 -2.61 3.50 14.76
C ALA A 99 -2.37 5.01 14.63
N GLU A 100 -3.11 5.80 15.41
CA GLU A 100 -2.95 7.26 15.48
C GLU A 100 -1.60 7.63 16.08
N GLN A 101 -1.24 7.04 17.22
CA GLN A 101 0.03 7.30 17.91
C GLN A 101 1.26 7.03 17.04
N TYR A 102 1.27 5.92 16.28
CA TYR A 102 2.40 5.61 15.39
C TYR A 102 2.55 6.64 14.29
N THR A 103 1.44 6.97 13.61
CA THR A 103 1.41 7.96 12.53
C THR A 103 1.75 9.37 13.03
N HIS A 104 1.35 9.69 14.27
CA HIS A 104 1.57 11.01 14.85
C HIS A 104 2.92 11.19 15.53
N SER A 105 3.67 10.10 15.72
CA SER A 105 4.97 10.13 16.39
C SER A 105 5.95 11.08 15.69
N ILE A 106 6.69 11.85 16.49
CA ILE A 106 7.69 12.81 15.99
C ILE A 106 8.72 12.09 15.11
N ARG A 107 9.20 10.91 15.53
CA ARG A 107 10.15 10.08 14.79
C ARG A 107 9.64 9.73 13.39
N TYR A 108 8.37 9.34 13.27
CA TYR A 108 7.78 9.05 11.97
C TYR A 108 7.73 10.30 11.09
N LYS A 109 7.22 11.41 11.64
CA LYS A 109 7.03 12.67 10.91
C LYS A 109 8.34 13.31 10.44
N THR A 110 9.40 13.28 11.24
CA THR A 110 10.64 14.02 10.95
C THR A 110 11.71 13.19 10.24
N LEU A 111 11.81 11.89 10.53
CA LEU A 111 12.91 11.04 10.02
C LEU A 111 12.42 9.98 9.04
N LEU A 112 11.44 9.16 9.45
CA LEU A 112 11.06 8.00 8.65
C LEU A 112 10.30 8.40 7.39
N ARG A 113 9.35 9.33 7.49
CA ARG A 113 8.55 9.79 6.35
C ARG A 113 9.40 10.43 5.26
N SER A 114 10.36 11.29 5.64
CA SER A 114 11.25 11.94 4.68
C SER A 114 12.17 10.94 3.97
N ALA A 115 12.74 9.99 4.72
CA ALA A 115 13.57 8.91 4.15
C ALA A 115 12.77 8.00 3.20
N LEU A 116 11.55 7.60 3.58
CA LEU A 116 10.66 6.80 2.72
C LEU A 116 10.29 7.56 1.44
N ASN A 117 9.88 8.83 1.56
CA ASN A 117 9.52 9.65 0.42
C ASN A 117 10.71 9.87 -0.53
N SER A 118 11.91 10.08 0.02
CA SER A 118 13.13 10.19 -0.78
C SER A 118 13.43 8.89 -1.53
N ALA A 119 13.38 7.74 -0.85
CA ALA A 119 13.60 6.45 -1.50
C ALA A 119 12.57 6.16 -2.61
N ILE A 120 11.29 6.47 -2.36
CA ILE A 120 10.22 6.35 -3.36
C ILE A 120 10.49 7.29 -4.54
N SER A 121 10.89 8.54 -4.28
CA SER A 121 11.19 9.52 -5.32
C SER A 121 12.38 9.10 -6.18
N THR A 122 13.47 8.65 -5.56
CA THR A 122 14.65 8.12 -6.27
C THR A 122 14.25 6.93 -7.15
N MET A 123 13.47 5.99 -6.61
CA MET A 123 13.00 4.84 -7.38
C MET A 123 12.08 5.24 -8.55
N ARG A 124 11.19 6.22 -8.34
CA ARG A 124 10.26 6.71 -9.38
C ARG A 124 11.01 7.45 -10.51
N GLN A 125 12.07 8.18 -10.17
CA GLN A 125 12.87 8.91 -11.16
C GLN A 125 13.81 7.97 -11.92
N GLY A 126 14.32 6.92 -11.26
CA GLY A 126 15.17 5.87 -11.84
C GLY A 126 16.57 6.34 -12.14
#